data_AF-A0A952QZZ5-F1
#
_entry.id   AF-A0A952QZZ5-F1
#
_cell.length_a   1.000
_cell.length_b   1.000
_cell.length_c   1.000
_cell.angle_alpha   90.00
_cell.angle_beta   90.00
_cell.angle_gamma   90.00
#
_symmetry.space_group_name_H-M   'P 1'
#
loop_
_entity.id
_entity.type
_entity.pdbx_description
1 polymer ?
#
loop_
_entity_poly.entity_id
_entity_poly.type
_entity_poly.pdbx_seq_one_letter_code
_entity_poly.pdbx_strand_id
1 'polypeptide(L)'
;AMMFAYSNNVQEFADRLGARVNIIKIPGESQYASPGLQVLPSQYFTIYARSRNPEAAAMLVDWLLNEPEAAKIILGNRGLSFNPDIAAVIAPSLGTYEAQAAEYLARVANEGRAALFVPASGKGEVDDLTNLLHEQVLFGLLTPARAAAEYVERASRIIP
;
A
#
# COMPACT_ATOMS: atom_id res chain seq x y z
N ALA A 1 15.88 12.49 9.87
CA ALA A 1 15.87 11.07 9.44
C ALA A 1 14.76 10.86 8.41
N MET A 2 14.84 9.83 7.57
CA MET A 2 13.84 9.50 6.54
C MET A 2 13.61 7.99 6.51
N MET A 3 12.40 7.57 6.13
CA MET A 3 12.02 6.16 5.96
C MET A 3 11.04 6.04 4.80
N PHE A 4 11.14 4.93 4.04
CA PHE A 4 10.10 4.54 3.09
C PHE A 4 9.01 3.76 3.82
N ALA A 5 7.76 4.23 3.72
CA ALA A 5 6.61 3.56 4.29
C ALA A 5 5.33 3.97 3.55
N TYR A 6 4.25 3.21 3.76
CA TYR A 6 2.92 3.58 3.28
C TYR A 6 2.37 4.77 4.06
N SER A 7 1.59 5.61 3.37
CA SER A 7 1.06 6.85 3.94
C SER A 7 0.16 6.62 5.15
N ASN A 8 -0.57 5.50 5.22
CA ASN A 8 -1.45 5.17 6.35
C ASN A 8 -0.70 4.86 7.66
N ASN A 9 0.63 4.69 7.62
CA ASN A 9 1.44 4.44 8.84
C ASN A 9 1.91 5.73 9.54
N VAL A 10 1.65 6.91 8.96
CA VAL A 10 2.19 8.18 9.47
C VAL A 10 1.79 8.48 10.92
N GLN A 11 0.55 8.15 11.31
CA GLN A 11 0.06 8.32 12.67
C GLN A 11 0.85 7.45 13.66
N GLU A 12 0.98 6.16 13.38
CA GLU A 12 1.74 5.22 14.23
C GLU A 12 3.20 5.66 14.37
N PHE A 13 3.83 6.13 13.29
CA PHE A 13 5.20 6.64 13.38
C PHE A 13 5.30 7.88 14.25
N ALA A 14 4.37 8.83 14.12
CA ALA A 14 4.37 10.03 14.95
C ALA A 14 4.21 9.69 16.43
N ASP A 15 3.30 8.76 16.75
CA ASP A 15 3.04 8.32 18.13
C ASP A 15 4.26 7.60 18.73
N ARG A 16 4.90 6.71 17.96
CA ARG A 16 6.09 5.94 18.42
C ARG A 16 7.35 6.78 18.54
N LEU A 17 7.55 7.72 17.62
CA LEU A 17 8.73 8.58 17.61
C LEU A 17 8.61 9.76 18.58
N GLY A 18 7.39 10.10 19.01
CA GLY A 18 7.13 11.30 19.82
C GLY A 18 7.55 12.59 19.11
N ALA A 19 7.53 12.57 17.77
CA ALA A 19 8.07 13.63 16.93
C ALA A 19 7.16 13.90 15.74
N ARG A 20 7.27 15.10 15.17
CA ARG A 20 6.56 15.46 13.95
C ARG A 20 7.08 14.63 12.77
N VAL A 21 6.19 13.89 12.13
CA VAL A 21 6.46 13.15 10.89
C VAL A 21 5.80 13.90 9.73
N ASN A 22 6.49 14.00 8.59
CA ASN A 22 5.92 14.58 7.38
C ASN A 22 6.00 13.58 6.23
N ILE A 23 4.96 13.55 5.40
CA ILE A 23 4.96 12.78 4.15
C ILE A 23 5.48 13.66 3.01
N ILE A 24 6.54 13.20 2.35
CA ILE A 24 7.15 13.88 1.20
C ILE A 24 7.16 12.95 -0.02
N LYS A 25 7.29 13.53 -1.22
CA LYS A 25 7.46 12.72 -2.44
C LYS A 25 8.77 11.92 -2.37
N ILE A 26 8.74 10.71 -2.90
CA ILE A 26 9.95 9.89 -3.07
C ILE A 26 10.91 10.62 -4.03
N PRO A 27 12.23 10.68 -3.74
CA PRO A 27 13.20 11.23 -4.68
C PRO A 27 13.10 10.58 -6.07
N GLY A 28 13.08 11.39 -7.13
CA GLY A 28 12.97 10.91 -8.52
C GLY A 28 11.56 11.04 -9.14
N GLU A 29 10.51 11.17 -8.32
CA GLU A 29 9.11 11.26 -8.78
C GLU A 29 8.79 12.49 -9.65
N SER A 30 9.66 13.51 -9.64
CA SER A 30 9.52 14.71 -10.47
C SER A 30 10.55 14.80 -11.59
N GLN A 31 11.40 13.78 -11.76
CA GLN A 31 12.53 13.82 -12.71
C GLN A 31 12.22 13.13 -14.05
N TYR A 32 11.32 12.16 -14.06
CA TYR A 32 11.02 11.34 -15.24
C TYR A 32 9.62 11.58 -15.76
N ALA A 33 9.38 11.28 -17.04
CA ALA A 33 8.11 11.51 -17.72
C ALA A 33 6.92 10.73 -17.14
N SER A 34 7.18 9.70 -16.33
CA SER A 34 6.16 8.95 -15.61
C SER A 34 6.56 8.85 -14.13
N PRO A 35 5.75 9.37 -13.20
CA PRO A 35 5.96 9.10 -11.78
C PRO A 35 5.78 7.60 -11.49
N GLY A 36 6.54 7.08 -10.52
CA GLY A 36 6.47 5.70 -10.08
C GLY A 36 5.42 5.49 -8.98
N LEU A 37 5.07 6.55 -8.23
CA LEU A 37 4.03 6.50 -7.21
C LEU A 37 2.65 6.27 -7.82
N GLN A 38 1.91 5.37 -7.19
CA GLN A 38 0.56 5.03 -7.55
C GLN A 38 -0.29 5.02 -6.29
N VAL A 39 -1.59 5.32 -6.42
CA VAL A 39 -2.53 5.04 -5.34
C VAL A 39 -2.76 3.53 -5.34
N LEU A 40 -2.27 2.87 -4.29
CA LEU A 40 -2.41 1.44 -4.10
C LEU A 40 -3.64 1.15 -3.22
N PRO A 41 -4.38 0.07 -3.49
CA PRO A 41 -5.33 -0.46 -2.53
C PRO A 41 -4.55 -0.91 -1.30
N SER A 42 -4.87 -0.34 -0.13
CA SER A 42 -4.18 -0.70 1.11
C SER A 42 -4.37 -2.17 1.44
N GLN A 43 -5.62 -2.63 1.34
CA GLN A 43 -6.06 -3.98 1.71
C GLN A 43 -7.29 -4.37 0.88
N TYR A 44 -7.59 -5.67 0.86
CA TYR A 44 -8.82 -6.23 0.29
C TYR A 44 -9.52 -7.11 1.33
N PHE A 45 -10.85 -7.04 1.38
CA PHE A 45 -11.65 -8.08 2.02
C PHE A 45 -11.99 -9.16 0.99
N THR A 46 -11.82 -10.42 1.36
CA THR A 46 -12.18 -11.57 0.53
C THR A 46 -13.03 -12.54 1.31
N ILE A 47 -13.96 -13.20 0.61
CA ILE A 47 -14.83 -14.24 1.19
C ILE A 47 -14.35 -15.58 0.64
N TYR A 48 -14.14 -16.54 1.55
CA TYR A 48 -13.76 -17.89 1.14
C TYR A 48 -14.84 -18.51 0.26
N ALA A 49 -14.46 -18.97 -0.93
CA ALA A 49 -15.39 -19.51 -1.92
C ALA A 49 -16.21 -20.73 -1.43
N ARG A 50 -15.76 -21.42 -0.37
CA ARG A 50 -16.48 -22.54 0.26
C ARG A 50 -16.98 -22.20 1.67
N SER A 51 -17.20 -20.92 1.96
CA SER A 51 -17.81 -20.49 3.23
C SER A 51 -19.16 -21.19 3.42
N ARG A 52 -19.42 -21.64 4.66
CA ARG A 52 -20.73 -22.20 5.03
C ARG A 52 -21.80 -21.12 5.23
N ASN A 53 -21.41 -19.85 5.30
CA ASN A 53 -22.29 -18.71 5.52
C ASN A 53 -21.86 -17.54 4.59
N PRO A 54 -21.98 -17.68 3.26
CA PRO A 54 -21.51 -16.65 2.33
C PRO A 54 -22.32 -15.35 2.44
N GLU A 55 -23.64 -15.40 2.70
CA GLU A 55 -24.47 -14.20 2.83
C GLU A 55 -24.07 -13.39 4.08
N ALA A 56 -23.92 -14.05 5.23
CA ALA A 56 -23.51 -13.38 6.47
C ALA A 56 -22.10 -12.77 6.36
N ALA A 57 -21.18 -13.46 5.66
CA ALA A 57 -19.86 -12.91 5.38
C ALA A 57 -19.93 -11.67 4.48
N ALA A 58 -20.78 -11.68 3.44
CA ALA A 58 -20.99 -10.53 2.58
C ALA A 58 -21.59 -9.35 3.33
N MET A 59 -22.57 -9.57 4.20
CA MET A 59 -23.13 -8.53 5.06
C MET A 59 -22.09 -7.89 5.98
N LEU A 60 -21.18 -8.70 6.55
CA LEU A 60 -20.10 -8.15 7.37
C LEU A 60 -19.14 -7.28 6.55
N VAL A 61 -18.75 -7.74 5.35
CA VAL A 61 -17.87 -6.96 4.47
C VAL A 61 -18.54 -5.65 4.03
N ASP A 62 -19.83 -5.72 3.69
CA ASP A 62 -20.62 -4.54 3.33
C ASP A 62 -20.67 -3.53 4.50
N TRP A 63 -20.97 -4.00 5.72
CA TRP A 63 -20.96 -3.17 6.92
C TRP A 63 -19.60 -2.50 7.15
N LEU A 64 -18.50 -3.25 7.02
CA LEU A 64 -17.15 -2.70 7.20
C LEU A 64 -16.78 -1.62 6.17
N LEU A 65 -17.35 -1.68 4.96
CA LEU A 65 -16.98 -0.80 3.85
C LEU A 65 -17.95 0.38 3.65
N ASN A 66 -19.22 0.20 4.01
CA ASN A 66 -20.31 1.08 3.59
C ASN A 66 -21.15 1.64 4.74
N GLU A 67 -20.91 1.22 6.00
CA GLU A 67 -21.68 1.73 7.14
C GLU A 67 -20.94 2.84 7.91
N PRO A 68 -21.57 4.01 8.13
CA PRO A 68 -20.98 5.12 8.88
C PRO A 68 -20.51 4.75 10.28
N GLU A 69 -21.20 3.83 10.95
CA GLU A 69 -20.84 3.37 12.29
C GLU A 69 -19.49 2.64 12.28
N ALA A 70 -19.31 1.69 11.35
CA ALA A 70 -18.05 0.98 11.17
C ALA A 70 -16.92 1.94 10.80
N ALA A 71 -17.19 2.85 9.87
CA ALA A 71 -16.20 3.80 9.37
C ALA A 71 -15.68 4.75 10.45
N LYS A 72 -16.54 5.19 11.37
CA LYS A 72 -16.14 6.03 12.52
C LYS A 72 -15.25 5.32 13.52
N ILE A 73 -15.30 3.99 13.57
CA ILE A 73 -14.40 3.17 14.39
C ILE A 73 -13.06 2.95 13.67
N ILE A 74 -13.10 2.68 12.36
CA ILE A 74 -11.92 2.32 11.56
C ILE A 74 -11.07 3.55 11.19
N LEU A 75 -11.71 4.69 10.89
CA LEU A 75 -11.09 5.92 10.40
C LEU A 75 -10.12 5.63 9.24
N GLY A 76 -8.90 6.19 9.27
CA GLY A 76 -7.88 6.01 8.24
C GLY A 76 -6.96 4.80 8.46
N ASN A 77 -7.22 3.96 9.48
CA ASN A 77 -6.27 2.94 9.93
C ASN A 77 -5.96 1.87 8.87
N ARG A 78 -6.94 1.52 8.02
CA ARG A 78 -6.78 0.56 6.91
C ARG A 78 -6.59 1.26 5.56
N GLY A 79 -6.00 2.45 5.59
CA GLY A 79 -6.06 3.39 4.48
C GLY A 79 -7.39 4.16 4.47
N LEU A 80 -7.49 5.12 3.56
CA LEU A 80 -8.72 5.89 3.40
C LEU A 80 -9.76 5.07 2.64
N SER A 81 -11.02 5.27 3.02
CA SER A 81 -12.14 4.67 2.31
C SER A 81 -12.10 5.05 0.83
N PHE A 82 -12.21 4.05 -0.04
CA PHE A 82 -12.40 4.26 -1.47
C PHE A 82 -13.84 4.70 -1.80
N ASN A 83 -14.80 4.37 -0.92
CA ASN A 83 -16.18 4.84 -1.03
C ASN A 83 -16.21 6.34 -0.64
N PRO A 84 -16.55 7.25 -1.56
CA PRO A 84 -16.50 8.70 -1.32
C PRO A 84 -17.50 9.16 -0.25
N ASP A 85 -18.65 8.50 -0.13
CA ASP A 85 -19.66 8.86 0.88
C ASP A 85 -19.11 8.56 2.28
N ILE A 86 -18.46 7.39 2.44
CA ILE A 86 -17.82 7.01 3.69
C ILE A 86 -16.57 7.85 3.98
N ALA A 87 -15.80 8.19 2.95
CA ALA A 87 -14.68 9.11 3.09
C ALA A 87 -15.14 10.49 3.62
N ALA A 88 -16.28 11.01 3.12
CA ALA A 88 -16.86 12.25 3.59
C ALA A 88 -17.36 12.17 5.05
N VAL A 89 -17.92 11.02 5.46
CA VAL A 89 -18.36 10.78 6.85
C VAL A 89 -17.20 10.84 7.84
N ILE A 90 -16.05 10.25 7.49
CA ILE A 90 -14.91 10.16 8.42
C ILE A 90 -13.99 11.39 8.37
N ALA A 91 -14.01 12.16 7.29
CA ALA A 91 -13.12 13.32 7.10
C ALA A 91 -13.07 14.29 8.29
N PRO A 92 -14.19 14.66 8.95
CA PRO A 92 -14.16 15.55 10.12
C PRO A 92 -13.52 14.93 11.37
N SER A 93 -13.39 13.60 11.40
CA SER A 93 -12.87 12.83 12.54
C SER A 93 -11.41 12.41 12.36
N LEU A 94 -10.81 12.69 11.19
CA LEU A 94 -9.42 12.35 10.92
C LEU A 94 -8.47 13.17 11.80
N GLY A 95 -7.51 12.49 12.40
CA GLY A 95 -6.41 13.16 13.10
C GLY A 95 -5.51 13.95 12.14
N THR A 96 -4.62 14.79 12.68
CA THR A 96 -3.70 15.61 11.88
C THR A 96 -2.89 14.79 10.87
N TYR A 97 -2.39 13.62 11.28
CA TYR A 97 -1.56 12.79 10.41
C TYR A 97 -2.37 11.97 9.40
N GLU A 98 -3.58 11.53 9.75
CA GLU A 98 -4.49 10.89 8.80
C GLU A 98 -4.96 11.87 7.72
N ALA A 99 -5.25 13.13 8.10
CA ALA A 99 -5.57 14.19 7.16
C ALA A 99 -4.38 14.49 6.23
N GLN A 100 -3.14 14.47 6.75
CA GLN A 100 -1.94 14.58 5.93
C GLN A 100 -1.81 13.42 4.92
N ALA A 101 -2.11 12.19 5.34
CA ALA A 101 -2.13 11.04 4.43
C ALA A 101 -3.20 11.20 3.34
N ALA A 102 -4.36 11.76 3.67
CA ALA A 102 -5.42 12.06 2.71
C ALA A 102 -5.03 13.09 1.67
N GLU A 103 -4.44 14.20 2.09
CA GLU A 103 -3.93 15.23 1.19
C GLU A 103 -2.85 14.65 0.26
N TYR A 104 -1.93 13.85 0.81
CA TYR A 104 -0.89 13.20 0.03
C TYR A 104 -1.46 12.26 -1.03
N LEU A 105 -2.42 11.41 -0.66
CA LEU A 105 -3.07 10.48 -1.59
C LEU A 105 -3.86 11.21 -2.68
N ALA A 106 -4.58 12.28 -2.35
CA ALA A 106 -5.29 13.09 -3.35
C ALA A 106 -4.33 13.72 -4.37
N ARG A 107 -3.16 14.19 -3.90
CA ARG A 107 -2.11 14.69 -4.79
C ARG A 107 -1.55 13.59 -5.70
N VAL A 108 -1.24 12.42 -5.15
CA VAL A 108 -0.75 11.28 -5.93
C VAL A 108 -1.80 10.79 -6.93
N ALA A 109 -3.10 10.83 -6.59
CA ALA A 109 -4.18 10.47 -7.51
C ALA A 109 -4.26 11.41 -8.72
N ASN A 110 -3.99 12.70 -8.53
CA ASN A 110 -4.02 13.70 -9.59
C ASN A 110 -2.77 13.67 -10.50
N GLU A 111 -1.62 13.31 -9.94
CA GLU A 111 -0.33 13.30 -10.66
C GLU A 111 0.03 11.93 -11.23
N GLY A 112 -0.42 10.87 -10.57
CA GLY A 112 -0.05 9.49 -10.81
C GLY A 112 -1.06 8.72 -11.64
N ARG A 113 -0.79 7.43 -11.80
CA ARG A 113 -1.69 6.48 -12.44
C ARG A 113 -2.33 5.62 -11.36
N ALA A 114 -3.63 5.32 -11.48
CA ALA A 114 -4.27 4.35 -10.60
C ALA A 114 -3.71 2.95 -10.89
N ALA A 115 -3.23 2.25 -9.86
CA ALA A 115 -2.80 0.87 -9.99
C ALA A 115 -4.00 -0.05 -9.85
N LEU A 116 -4.32 -0.84 -10.87
CA LEU A 116 -5.03 -2.11 -10.64
C LEU A 116 -3.96 -3.17 -10.39
N PHE A 117 -3.48 -3.26 -9.15
CA PHE A 117 -2.51 -4.28 -8.78
C PHE A 117 -3.24 -5.54 -8.30
N VAL A 118 -3.57 -6.44 -9.24
CA VAL A 118 -3.80 -7.84 -8.90
C VAL A 118 -2.45 -8.54 -9.03
N PRO A 119 -1.85 -9.05 -7.94
CA PRO A 119 -0.59 -9.76 -8.03
C PRO A 119 -0.70 -10.94 -9.01
N ALA A 120 0.26 -11.07 -9.91
CA ALA A 120 0.34 -12.25 -10.78
C ALA A 120 0.57 -13.52 -9.93
N SER A 121 0.18 -14.67 -10.47
CA SER A 121 0.63 -15.96 -9.93
C SER A 121 2.15 -15.97 -9.84
N GLY A 122 2.70 -16.50 -8.74
CA GLY A 122 4.16 -16.51 -8.51
C GLY A 122 4.73 -15.20 -7.91
N LYS A 123 3.92 -14.16 -7.64
CA LYS A 123 4.41 -12.92 -6.99
C LYS A 123 5.18 -13.19 -5.69
N GLY A 124 4.68 -14.10 -4.85
CA GLY A 124 5.35 -14.44 -3.57
C GLY A 124 6.75 -15.02 -3.80
N GLU A 125 6.90 -15.92 -4.77
CA GLU A 125 8.20 -16.49 -5.14
C GLU A 125 9.15 -15.43 -5.73
N VAL A 126 8.63 -14.46 -6.49
CA VAL A 126 9.43 -13.32 -6.96
C VAL A 126 9.85 -12.40 -5.81
N ASP A 127 9.02 -12.21 -4.78
CA ASP A 127 9.40 -11.44 -3.60
C ASP A 127 10.52 -12.13 -2.81
N ASP A 128 10.42 -13.44 -2.62
CA ASP A 128 11.47 -14.23 -1.99
C ASP A 128 12.79 -14.16 -2.77
N LEU A 129 12.70 -14.26 -4.11
CA LEU A 129 13.85 -14.07 -5.00
C LEU A 129 14.47 -12.67 -4.87
N THR A 130 13.63 -11.63 -4.81
CA THR A 130 14.07 -10.24 -4.66
C THR A 130 14.85 -10.07 -3.36
N ASN A 131 14.31 -10.57 -2.25
CA ASN A 131 14.96 -10.48 -0.94
C ASN A 131 16.29 -11.23 -0.92
N LEU A 132 16.32 -12.46 -1.43
CA LEU A 132 17.54 -13.28 -1.50
C LEU A 132 18.67 -12.57 -2.27
N LEU A 133 18.37 -12.05 -3.46
CA LEU A 133 19.39 -11.40 -4.30
C LEU A 133 19.81 -10.04 -3.73
N HIS A 134 18.88 -9.30 -3.15
CA HIS A 134 19.18 -8.05 -2.46
C HIS A 134 20.16 -8.28 -1.30
N GLU A 135 19.91 -9.27 -0.44
CA GLU A 135 20.80 -9.61 0.67
C GLU A 135 22.20 -10.03 0.18
N GLN A 136 22.29 -10.83 -0.88
CA GLN A 136 23.59 -11.21 -1.46
C GLN A 136 24.38 -10.01 -1.98
N VAL A 137 23.71 -9.01 -2.55
CA VAL A 137 24.36 -7.76 -2.96
C VAL A 137 24.81 -6.95 -1.74
N LEU A 138 23.97 -6.81 -0.72
CA LEU A 138 24.31 -6.07 0.50
C LEU A 138 25.50 -6.68 1.25
N PHE A 139 25.62 -8.02 1.26
CA PHE A 139 26.75 -8.72 1.86
C PHE A 139 27.97 -8.84 0.93
N GLY A 140 27.92 -8.26 -0.27
CA GLY A 140 29.03 -8.27 -1.23
C GLY A 140 29.32 -9.65 -1.85
N LEU A 141 28.39 -10.60 -1.74
CA LEU A 141 28.50 -11.94 -2.33
C LEU A 141 28.21 -11.91 -3.84
N LEU A 142 27.37 -10.96 -4.29
CA LEU A 142 27.08 -10.71 -5.69
C LEU A 142 27.25 -9.23 -6.04
N THR A 143 27.64 -8.97 -7.30
CA THR A 143 27.59 -7.61 -7.85
C THR A 143 26.16 -7.27 -8.27
N PRO A 144 25.74 -5.98 -8.22
CA PRO A 144 24.42 -5.57 -8.69
C PRO A 144 24.10 -6.02 -10.12
N ALA A 145 25.09 -5.97 -11.02
CA ALA A 145 24.93 -6.40 -12.41
C ALA A 145 24.66 -7.91 -12.55
N ARG A 146 25.33 -8.74 -11.75
CA ARG A 146 25.10 -10.19 -11.74
C ARG A 146 23.76 -10.55 -11.10
N ALA A 147 23.43 -9.92 -9.98
CA ALA A 147 22.13 -10.10 -9.32
C ALA A 147 20.98 -9.70 -10.24
N ALA A 148 21.11 -8.60 -11.00
CA ALA A 148 20.09 -8.18 -11.97
C ALA A 148 19.89 -9.21 -13.10
N ALA A 149 20.99 -9.75 -13.66
CA ALA A 149 20.91 -10.78 -14.69
C ALA A 149 20.22 -12.06 -14.18
N GLU A 150 20.60 -12.51 -12.98
CA GLU A 150 19.99 -13.68 -12.34
C GLU A 150 18.52 -13.45 -11.98
N TYR A 151 18.17 -12.26 -11.50
CA TYR A 151 16.79 -11.87 -11.20
C TYR A 151 15.90 -12.01 -12.43
N VAL A 152 16.30 -11.42 -13.56
CA VAL A 152 15.53 -11.48 -14.80
C VAL A 152 15.36 -12.92 -15.27
N GLU A 153 16.44 -13.71 -15.29
CA GLU A 153 16.37 -15.12 -15.73
C GLU A 153 15.41 -15.94 -14.87
N ARG A 154 15.48 -15.82 -13.54
CA ARG A 154 14.70 -16.63 -12.60
C ARG A 154 13.25 -16.13 -12.50
N ALA A 155 13.03 -14.82 -12.44
CA ALA A 155 11.69 -14.23 -12.37
C ALA A 155 10.84 -14.58 -13.59
N SER A 156 11.43 -14.59 -14.80
CA SER A 156 10.74 -14.99 -16.03
C SER A 156 10.30 -16.47 -16.07
N ARG A 157 10.81 -17.32 -15.18
CA ARG A 157 10.33 -18.71 -15.04
C ARG A 157 9.20 -18.83 -14.02
N ILE A 158 9.14 -17.91 -13.06
CA ILE A 158 8.13 -17.86 -12.00
C ILE A 158 6.85 -17.21 -12.52
N ILE A 159 6.98 -16.09 -13.22
CA ILE A 159 5.88 -15.36 -13.85
C ILE A 159 6.00 -15.56 -15.35
N PRO A 160 5.27 -16.53 -15.93
CA PRO A 160 5.27 -16.79 -17.38
C PRO A 160 4.54 -15.72 -18.19
#